data_AF-A0A958LWE3-F1
#
_entry.id   AF-A0A958LWE3-F1
#
_cell.length_a   1.000
_cell.length_b   1.000
_cell.length_c   1.000
_cell.angle_alpha   90.00
_cell.angle_beta   90.00
_cell.angle_gamma   90.00
#
_symmetry.space_group_name_H-M   'P 1'
#
loop_
_entity.id
_entity.type
_entity.pdbx_description
1 polymer ?
#
loop_
_entity_poly.entity_id
_entity_poly.type
_entity_poly.pdbx_seq_one_letter_code
_entity_poly.pdbx_strand_id
1 'polypeptide(L)'
;MNTEKSKIQVTFEPTPNPSTYKFLFHQELVSESAEFSTPQEAERSPLASKIFGFPWTAKVFLGKDFISVTKQDWVEWDILAAPLTGLIQEHIDSEEKLIYDFDPSATNQTTELDPTAQKIKQIIVSEIQPV
;
A
#
# COMPACT_ATOMS: atom_id res chain seq x y z
N MET A 1 -5.59 7.06 31.91
CA MET A 1 -6.17 6.40 30.73
C MET A 1 -4.99 5.86 29.94
N ASN A 2 -4.61 4.61 30.21
CA ASN A 2 -3.47 3.98 29.55
C ASN A 2 -4.02 3.29 28.30
N THR A 3 -4.01 3.98 27.17
CA THR A 3 -4.10 3.32 25.88
C THR A 3 -2.76 2.63 25.69
N GLU A 4 -2.66 1.40 26.19
CA GLU A 4 -1.54 0.52 25.90
C GLU A 4 -1.56 0.33 24.38
N LYS A 5 -0.70 1.08 23.68
CA LYS A 5 -0.50 0.99 22.24
C LYS A 5 -0.10 -0.45 21.95
N SER A 6 -1.05 -1.29 21.56
CA SER A 6 -0.79 -2.65 21.11
C SER A 6 0.02 -2.54 19.82
N LYS A 7 1.35 -2.61 19.94
CA LYS A 7 2.25 -2.68 18.79
C LYS A 7 1.83 -3.87 17.94
N ILE A 8 1.32 -3.60 16.74
CA ILE A 8 0.84 -4.63 15.82
C ILE A 8 2.06 -5.43 15.34
N GLN A 9 2.02 -6.74 15.58
CA GLN A 9 3.10 -7.65 15.23
C GLN A 9 2.87 -8.17 13.81
N VAL A 10 3.75 -7.75 12.91
CA VAL A 10 3.76 -8.21 11.53
C VAL A 10 4.70 -9.40 11.43
N THR A 11 4.20 -10.51 10.90
CA THR A 11 4.97 -11.72 10.61
C THR A 11 4.87 -12.02 9.13
N PHE A 12 5.80 -12.80 8.57
CA PHE A 12 5.72 -13.24 7.17
C PHE A 12 5.78 -14.76 7.10
N GLU A 13 4.98 -15.33 6.21
CA GLU A 13 4.92 -16.75 5.93
C GLU A 13 5.12 -16.98 4.43
N PRO A 14 5.96 -17.96 4.06
CA PRO A 14 6.08 -18.38 2.68
C PRO A 14 4.76 -19.02 2.22
N THR A 15 4.38 -18.76 0.98
CA THR A 15 3.26 -19.46 0.34
C THR A 15 3.80 -20.62 -0.50
N PRO A 16 2.97 -21.60 -0.92
CA PRO A 16 3.40 -22.61 -1.90
C PRO A 16 3.89 -22.00 -3.22
N ASN A 17 3.60 -20.72 -3.50
CA ASN A 17 4.20 -19.99 -4.59
C ASN A 17 5.51 -19.31 -4.12
N PRO A 18 6.70 -19.70 -4.63
CA PRO A 18 7.98 -19.13 -4.20
C PRO A 18 8.11 -17.62 -4.50
N SER A 19 7.32 -17.11 -5.44
CA SER A 19 7.27 -15.69 -5.78
C SER A 19 6.34 -14.89 -4.88
N THR A 20 5.57 -15.51 -3.99
CA THR A 20 4.60 -14.81 -3.13
C THR A 20 4.84 -15.09 -1.66
N TYR A 21 4.98 -14.04 -0.88
CA TYR A 21 5.01 -14.10 0.59
C TYR A 21 3.75 -13.46 1.16
N LYS A 22 3.27 -14.02 2.27
CA LYS A 22 2.11 -13.52 3.00
C LYS A 22 2.58 -12.88 4.30
N PHE A 23 2.20 -11.63 4.53
CA PHE A 23 2.49 -10.86 5.73
C PHE A 23 1.23 -10.83 6.59
N LEU A 24 1.27 -11.30 7.83
CA LEU A 24 0.13 -11.39 8.74
C LEU A 24 0.28 -10.42 9.91
N PHE A 25 -0.78 -9.70 10.22
CA PHE A 25 -0.81 -8.68 11.29
C PHE A 25 -1.61 -9.14 12.51
N HIS A 26 -2.25 -10.31 12.42
CA HIS A 26 -3.11 -10.90 13.46
C HIS A 26 -4.24 -9.96 13.96
N GLN A 27 -4.61 -8.97 13.14
CA GLN A 27 -5.63 -7.99 13.43
C GLN A 27 -6.31 -7.56 12.13
N GLU A 28 -7.64 -7.37 12.17
CA GLU A 28 -8.39 -6.83 11.04
C GLU A 28 -8.08 -5.35 10.86
N LEU A 29 -7.29 -5.07 9.84
CA LEU A 29 -6.76 -3.75 9.51
C LEU A 29 -7.58 -3.05 8.42
N VAL A 30 -8.28 -3.83 7.59
CA VAL A 30 -9.12 -3.32 6.50
C VAL A 30 -10.48 -4.01 6.53
N SER A 31 -11.53 -3.26 6.23
CA SER A 31 -12.90 -3.79 6.18
C SER A 31 -13.14 -4.66 4.95
N GLU A 32 -12.50 -4.32 3.84
CA GLU A 32 -12.64 -4.98 2.55
C GLU A 32 -11.27 -5.39 2.00
N SER A 33 -11.19 -6.59 1.42
CA SER A 33 -9.99 -7.06 0.76
C SER A 33 -9.85 -6.43 -0.62
N ALA A 34 -8.66 -5.95 -0.96
CA ALA A 34 -8.38 -5.35 -2.25
C ALA A 34 -7.18 -6.05 -2.92
N GLU A 35 -7.25 -6.23 -4.23
CA GLU A 35 -6.13 -6.67 -5.03
C GLU A 35 -5.61 -5.53 -5.90
N PHE A 36 -4.29 -5.47 -6.03
CA PHE A 36 -3.58 -4.45 -6.77
C PHE A 36 -2.61 -5.16 -7.70
N SER A 37 -2.90 -5.13 -9.01
CA SER A 37 -2.02 -5.71 -10.02
C SER A 37 -1.24 -4.63 -10.78
N THR A 38 -1.64 -3.37 -10.64
CA THR A 38 -1.00 -2.22 -11.28
C THR A 38 -0.71 -1.10 -10.26
N PRO A 39 0.30 -0.26 -10.52
CA PRO A 39 0.62 0.87 -9.64
C PRO A 39 -0.54 1.88 -9.54
N GLN A 40 -1.37 2.02 -10.59
CA GLN A 40 -2.54 2.89 -10.60
C GLN A 40 -3.62 2.41 -9.62
N GLU A 41 -3.87 1.09 -9.58
CA GLU A 41 -4.77 0.52 -8.57
C GLU A 41 -4.20 0.67 -7.16
N ALA A 42 -2.88 0.52 -7.02
CA ALA A 42 -2.18 0.66 -5.75
C ALA A 42 -2.28 2.07 -5.15
N GLU A 43 -2.58 3.12 -5.94
CA GLU A 43 -2.84 4.48 -5.42
C GLU A 43 -4.03 4.51 -4.45
N ARG A 44 -4.94 3.52 -4.52
CA ARG A 44 -6.07 3.38 -3.59
C ARG A 44 -5.63 2.94 -2.19
N SER A 45 -4.37 2.57 -1.97
CA SER A 45 -3.82 2.24 -0.66
C SER A 45 -2.41 2.82 -0.54
N PRO A 46 -2.12 3.70 0.43
CA PRO A 46 -0.77 4.25 0.55
C PRO A 46 0.25 3.15 0.91
N LEU A 47 -0.16 2.10 1.61
CA LEU A 47 0.67 0.92 1.84
C LEU A 47 0.94 0.17 0.53
N ALA A 48 -0.09 -0.12 -0.27
CA ALA A 48 0.10 -0.79 -1.56
C ALA A 48 0.96 0.06 -2.51
N SER A 49 0.77 1.38 -2.52
CA SER A 49 1.55 2.33 -3.32
C SER A 49 3.03 2.34 -2.92
N LYS A 50 3.34 2.34 -1.62
CA LYS A 50 4.72 2.19 -1.12
C LYS A 50 5.35 0.88 -1.58
N ILE A 51 4.62 -0.23 -1.53
CA ILE A 51 5.10 -1.54 -1.98
C ILE A 51 5.28 -1.54 -3.52
N PHE A 52 4.31 -1.03 -4.28
CA PHE A 52 4.41 -0.91 -5.75
C PHE A 52 5.47 0.09 -6.22
N GLY A 53 5.92 1.00 -5.35
CA GLY A 53 7.07 1.86 -5.60
C GLY A 53 8.36 1.07 -5.82
N PHE A 54 8.42 -0.20 -5.39
CA PHE A 54 9.53 -1.07 -5.67
C PHE A 54 9.39 -1.72 -7.07
N PRO A 55 10.43 -1.66 -7.92
CA PRO A 55 10.38 -2.18 -9.29
C PRO A 55 10.25 -3.71 -9.38
N TRP A 56 10.46 -4.41 -8.26
CA TRP A 56 10.32 -5.86 -8.17
C TRP A 56 8.93 -6.31 -7.74
N THR A 57 8.01 -5.40 -7.42
CA THR A 57 6.65 -5.79 -7.02
C THR A 57 5.84 -6.12 -8.27
N ALA A 58 5.32 -7.35 -8.33
CA ALA A 58 4.47 -7.81 -9.43
C ALA A 58 2.99 -7.64 -9.10
N LYS A 59 2.58 -7.98 -7.88
CA LYS A 59 1.19 -7.93 -7.42
C LYS A 59 1.15 -7.77 -5.91
N VAL A 60 0.17 -7.03 -5.40
CA VAL A 60 -0.10 -6.91 -3.96
C VAL A 60 -1.57 -7.25 -3.73
N PHE A 61 -1.83 -8.05 -2.71
CA PHE A 61 -3.17 -8.40 -2.26
C PHE A 61 -3.29 -8.02 -0.80
N LEU A 62 -4.22 -7.16 -0.47
CA LEU A 62 -4.50 -6.70 0.87
C LEU A 62 -5.78 -7.41 1.34
N GLY A 63 -5.60 -8.39 2.23
CA GLY A 63 -6.68 -9.03 2.97
C GLY A 63 -6.97 -8.29 4.27
N LYS A 64 -7.99 -8.76 5.00
CA LYS A 64 -8.43 -8.15 6.27
C LYS A 64 -7.36 -8.19 7.34
N ASP A 65 -6.73 -9.36 7.51
CA ASP A 65 -5.73 -9.67 8.53
C ASP A 65 -4.31 -9.92 7.97
N PHE A 66 -4.15 -9.83 6.65
CA PHE A 66 -2.91 -10.17 5.96
C PHE A 66 -2.69 -9.38 4.66
N ILE A 67 -1.45 -9.32 4.17
CA ILE A 67 -1.08 -8.82 2.84
C ILE A 67 -0.26 -9.89 2.13
N SER A 68 -0.63 -10.27 0.92
CA SER A 68 0.23 -11.07 0.07
C SER A 68 0.94 -10.17 -0.92
N VAL A 69 2.26 -10.28 -0.99
CA VAL A 69 3.06 -9.58 -2.00
C VAL A 69 3.68 -10.61 -2.92
N THR A 70 3.55 -10.39 -4.21
CA THR A 70 4.20 -11.17 -5.26
C THR A 70 5.36 -10.36 -5.81
N LYS A 71 6.56 -10.94 -5.73
CA LYS A 71 7.78 -10.38 -6.31
C LYS A 71 8.00 -10.86 -7.74
N GLN A 72 8.84 -10.14 -8.47
CA GLN A 72 9.41 -10.56 -9.74
C GLN A 72 10.47 -11.67 -9.53
N ASP A 73 10.79 -12.41 -10.59
CA ASP A 73 11.67 -13.59 -10.49
C ASP A 73 13.14 -13.25 -10.19
N TRP A 74 13.57 -12.03 -10.51
CA TRP A 74 14.97 -11.57 -10.40
C TRP A 74 15.40 -11.13 -8.99
N VAL A 75 14.49 -11.16 -8.00
CA VAL A 75 14.78 -10.82 -6.59
C VAL A 75 14.50 -12.00 -5.67
N GLU A 76 15.13 -12.03 -4.49
CA GLU A 76 14.91 -13.07 -3.47
C GLU A 76 14.17 -12.54 -2.25
N TRP A 77 13.33 -13.37 -1.63
CA TRP A 77 12.58 -12.97 -0.44
C TRP A 77 13.45 -12.83 0.81
N ASP A 78 14.57 -13.53 0.89
CA ASP A 78 15.47 -13.52 2.06
C ASP A 78 15.91 -12.09 2.44
N ILE A 79 16.17 -11.26 1.43
CA ILE A 79 16.59 -9.86 1.62
C ILE A 79 15.40 -8.88 1.64
N LEU A 80 14.23 -9.27 1.13
CA LEU A 80 13.07 -8.39 0.99
C LEU A 80 12.07 -8.54 2.14
N ALA A 81 11.95 -9.73 2.73
CA ALA A 81 10.95 -10.02 3.75
C ALA A 81 11.13 -9.15 4.99
N ALA A 82 12.34 -9.11 5.55
CA ALA A 82 12.64 -8.31 6.73
C ALA A 82 12.37 -6.79 6.56
N PRO A 83 12.89 -6.11 5.52
CA PRO A 83 12.60 -4.68 5.34
C PRO A 83 11.12 -4.42 5.02
N LEU A 84 10.45 -5.32 4.29
CA LEU A 84 9.03 -5.17 3.98
C LEU A 84 8.16 -5.31 5.23
N THR A 85 8.47 -6.26 6.13
CA THR A 85 7.84 -6.36 7.44
C THR A 85 8.01 -5.09 8.26
N GLY A 86 9.22 -4.50 8.25
CA GLY A 86 9.49 -3.23 8.93
C GLY A 86 8.66 -2.07 8.35
N LEU A 87 8.59 -1.96 7.02
CA LEU A 87 7.79 -0.94 6.34
C LEU A 87 6.30 -1.07 6.66
N ILE A 88 5.76 -2.29 6.63
CA ILE A 88 4.36 -2.54 6.98
C ILE A 88 4.11 -2.19 8.45
N GLN A 89 5.01 -2.59 9.35
CA GLN A 89 4.88 -2.27 10.78
C GLN A 89 4.94 -0.76 11.04
N GLU A 90 5.86 -0.04 10.40
CA GLU A 90 5.98 1.42 10.53
C GLU A 90 4.73 2.13 9.99
N HIS A 91 4.20 1.68 8.86
CA HIS A 91 2.97 2.23 8.28
C HIS A 91 1.77 2.07 9.21
N ILE A 92 1.65 0.90 9.83
CA ILE A 92 0.59 0.60 10.79
C ILE A 92 0.77 1.41 12.09
N ASP A 93 2.01 1.55 12.59
CA ASP A 93 2.31 2.34 13.80
C ASP A 93 2.06 3.84 13.58
N SER A 94 2.22 4.31 12.34
CA SER A 94 1.96 5.70 11.94
C SER A 94 0.46 6.04 11.84
N GLU A 95 -0.45 5.10 12.10
CA GLU A 95 -1.92 5.27 11.99
C GLU A 95 -2.38 5.77 10.60
N GLU A 96 -1.56 5.58 9.57
CA GLU A 96 -1.88 5.98 8.20
C GLU A 96 -2.94 5.05 7.61
N LYS A 97 -3.95 5.60 6.93
CA LYS A 97 -5.04 4.81 6.33
C LYS A 97 -4.46 3.67 5.49
N LEU A 98 -4.89 2.43 5.72
CA LEU A 98 -4.38 1.27 4.99
C LEU A 98 -5.03 1.10 3.63
N ILE A 99 -6.27 1.55 3.47
CA ILE A 99 -6.96 1.75 2.20
C ILE A 99 -7.58 3.14 2.27
N TYR A 100 -7.46 3.91 1.19
CA TYR A 100 -8.38 5.02 0.98
C TYR A 100 -9.75 4.39 0.71
N ASP A 101 -10.54 4.22 1.77
CA ASP A 101 -11.97 4.04 1.58
C ASP A 101 -12.41 5.20 0.69
N PHE A 102 -13.04 4.87 -0.45
CA PHE A 102 -13.74 5.89 -1.22
C PHE A 102 -14.98 6.25 -0.41
N ASP A 103 -14.74 6.97 0.68
CA ASP A 103 -15.76 7.58 1.48
C ASP A 103 -15.96 8.96 0.84
N PRO A 104 -17.03 9.20 0.06
CA PRO A 104 -17.28 10.51 -0.54
C PRO A 104 -17.46 11.63 0.51
N SER A 105 -17.39 11.32 1.82
CA SER A 105 -17.45 12.27 2.92
C SER A 105 -16.13 12.54 3.65
N ALA A 106 -15.00 11.92 3.30
CA ALA A 106 -13.74 12.11 4.03
C ALA A 106 -12.71 12.99 3.30
N THR A 107 -13.12 14.20 2.89
CA THR A 107 -12.18 15.32 2.79
C THR A 107 -11.90 15.78 4.22
N ASN A 108 -10.74 15.43 4.77
CA ASN A 108 -9.99 16.15 5.82
C ASN A 108 -9.08 15.17 6.57
N GLN A 109 -7.93 14.83 6.00
CA GLN A 109 -6.69 14.82 6.77
C GLN A 109 -5.58 15.34 5.86
N THR A 110 -5.22 16.59 6.12
CA THR A 110 -4.05 17.31 5.63
C THR A 110 -2.81 16.48 5.90
N THR A 111 -2.24 15.85 4.87
CA THR A 111 -0.81 15.56 4.92
C THR A 111 -0.12 16.88 4.60
N GLU A 112 0.37 17.53 5.65
CA GLU A 112 1.30 18.64 5.59
C GLU A 112 2.59 18.10 4.97
N LEU A 113 2.62 18.03 3.64
CA LEU A 113 3.80 17.67 2.84
C LEU A 113 4.21 18.91 2.07
N ASP A 114 5.34 19.46 2.47
CA ASP A 114 6.27 20.37 1.79
C ASP A 114 5.81 21.06 0.49
N PRO A 115 5.85 22.42 0.41
CA PRO A 115 5.35 23.20 -0.73
C PRO A 115 6.17 23.14 -2.04
N THR A 116 6.90 22.06 -2.34
CA THR A 116 7.80 22.00 -3.51
C THR A 116 7.33 21.09 -4.66
N ALA A 117 6.32 20.24 -4.49
CA ALA A 117 5.89 19.31 -5.55
C ALA A 117 4.85 19.87 -6.54
N GLN A 118 4.71 21.20 -6.66
CA GLN A 118 3.91 21.83 -7.71
C GLN A 118 4.72 22.10 -8.97
N LYS A 119 4.96 21.06 -9.77
CA LYS A 119 5.21 21.23 -11.20
C LYS A 119 5.06 19.89 -11.90
N ILE A 120 4.55 19.93 -13.14
CA ILE A 120 4.35 18.80 -14.07
C ILE A 120 2.99 18.11 -13.78
N LYS A 121 1.87 18.41 -14.47
CA LYS A 121 1.71 18.38 -15.93
C LYS A 121 0.75 19.48 -16.42
N GLN A 122 1.28 20.21 -17.38
CA GLN A 122 0.65 21.28 -18.15
C GLN A 122 0.00 20.69 -19.42
N ILE A 123 -1.29 20.99 -19.63
CA ILE A 123 -2.05 21.35 -20.86
C ILE A 123 -1.98 20.43 -22.11
N ILE A 124 -3.12 20.37 -22.84
CA ILE A 124 -3.34 20.33 -24.32
C ILE A 124 -4.10 19.06 -24.75
N VAL A 125 -5.25 19.05 -25.44
CA VAL A 125 -6.11 20.10 -26.02
C VAL A 125 -7.53 19.54 -26.21
N SER A 126 -8.52 20.40 -26.00
CA SER A 126 -9.89 20.23 -26.46
C SER A 126 -9.97 20.67 -27.93
N GLU A 127 -10.16 19.73 -28.85
CA GLU A 127 -10.44 19.99 -30.26
C GLU A 127 -11.34 18.86 -30.80
N ILE A 128 -12.61 19.18 -31.03
CA ILE A 128 -13.43 19.01 -32.25
C ILE A 128 -14.92 18.88 -31.84
N GLN A 129 -15.92 19.64 -32.29
CA GLN A 129 -16.13 20.87 -33.07
C GLN A 129 -17.65 21.19 -32.91
N PRO A 130 -18.09 22.44 -32.73
CA PRO A 130 -19.47 22.84 -32.98
C PRO A 130 -19.59 23.54 -34.34
N VAL A 131 -20.46 23.05 -35.23
CA VAL A 131 -21.48 23.80 -36.00
C VAL A 131 -22.44 22.80 -36.65
#